data_AF-A0A132UBW4-F1
#
_entry.id   AF-A0A132UBW4-F1
#
_cell.length_a   1.000
_cell.length_b   1.000
_cell.length_c   1.000
_cell.angle_alpha   90.00
_cell.angle_beta   90.00
_cell.angle_gamma   90.00
#
_symmetry.space_group_name_H-M   'P 1'
#
loop_
_entity.id
_entity.type
_entity.pdbx_description
1 polymer ?
#
loop_
_entity_poly.entity_id
_entity_poly.type
_entity_poly.pdbx_seq_one_letter_code
_entity_poly.pdbx_strand_id
1 'polypeptide(L)'
;MTASSNNDIKLSPEQREGLLETLKARFEKNMNRHQGLEWANVLTKLEAQPDKLWPLHEMERTGGEPDVVGHDEETGEYIFYDCSAESPKGRRSVCYDREALESRKEHKPHNNAIEMAAAMGIDLLTEAQYREMQKHGKYDLKTSSWVKTPESIRALGGAVFCDRRYDTVFMYHNGAESYYGARGFRGSLRV
;
A
#
# COMPACT_ATOMS: atom_id res chain seq x y z
N MET A 1 12.27 25.82 -4.66
CA MET A 1 12.91 25.50 -3.37
C MET A 1 11.90 25.70 -2.27
N THR A 2 11.37 24.59 -1.75
CA THR A 2 11.01 24.39 -0.33
C THR A 2 10.78 22.89 -0.21
N ALA A 3 11.86 22.17 0.07
CA ALA A 3 11.78 20.83 0.63
C ALA A 3 11.10 20.99 2.00
N SER A 4 9.82 20.65 2.08
CA SER A 4 9.14 20.53 3.37
C SER A 4 9.62 19.25 4.03
N SER A 5 10.64 19.41 4.86
CA SER A 5 10.85 18.71 6.12
C SER A 5 10.34 17.26 6.17
N ASN A 6 11.23 16.30 5.90
CA ASN A 6 11.18 15.01 6.58
C ASN A 6 11.27 15.31 8.07
N ASN A 7 10.13 15.46 8.74
CA ASN A 7 10.11 15.27 10.19
C ASN A 7 10.61 13.85 10.42
N ASP A 8 11.63 13.70 11.27
CA ASP A 8 12.02 12.41 11.83
C ASP A 8 10.87 11.90 12.71
N ILE A 9 9.78 11.44 12.09
CA ILE A 9 8.63 10.89 12.79
C ILE A 9 9.04 9.51 13.28
N LYS A 10 9.55 9.46 14.50
CA LYS A 10 9.89 8.22 15.20
C LYS A 10 8.72 7.80 16.07
N LEU A 11 8.38 6.52 15.99
CA LEU A 11 7.39 5.92 16.89
C LEU A 11 7.87 5.99 18.35
N SER A 12 6.93 6.17 19.28
CA SER A 12 7.24 5.92 20.68
C SER A 12 7.64 4.45 20.90
N PRO A 13 8.37 4.13 21.99
CA PRO A 13 8.70 2.75 22.32
C PRO A 13 7.47 1.84 22.35
N GLU A 14 6.37 2.31 22.93
CA GLU A 14 5.11 1.56 23.06
C GLU A 14 4.43 1.33 21.70
N GLN A 15 4.44 2.35 20.82
CA GLN A 15 3.92 2.20 19.46
C GLN A 15 4.76 1.21 18.65
N ARG A 16 6.08 1.26 18.80
CA ARG A 16 7.00 0.33 18.14
C ARG A 16 6.76 -1.11 18.62
N GLU A 17 6.70 -1.33 19.92
CA GLU A 17 6.47 -2.66 20.50
C GLU A 17 5.12 -3.22 20.03
N GLY A 18 4.04 -2.45 20.18
CA GLY A 18 2.71 -2.88 19.73
C GLY A 18 2.62 -3.14 18.23
N LEU A 19 3.32 -2.36 17.40
CA LEU A 19 3.43 -2.63 15.97
C LEU A 19 4.15 -3.97 15.71
N LEU A 20 5.30 -4.20 16.32
CA LEU A 20 6.10 -5.42 16.10
C LEU A 20 5.35 -6.67 16.58
N GLU A 21 4.64 -6.59 17.71
CA GLU A 21 3.77 -7.67 18.18
C GLU A 21 2.65 -7.98 17.18
N THR A 22 2.00 -6.93 16.65
CA THR A 22 0.93 -7.06 15.65
C THR A 22 1.44 -7.70 14.36
N LEU A 23 2.60 -7.24 13.86
CA LEU A 23 3.23 -7.79 12.66
C LEU A 23 3.66 -9.24 12.87
N LYS A 24 4.25 -9.58 14.03
CA LYS A 24 4.64 -10.94 14.37
C LYS A 24 3.44 -11.89 14.37
N ALA A 25 2.38 -11.54 15.11
CA ALA A 25 1.19 -12.36 15.21
C ALA A 25 0.53 -12.56 13.83
N ARG A 26 0.58 -11.54 12.96
CA ARG A 26 0.07 -11.63 11.58
C ARG A 26 0.93 -12.53 10.70
N PHE A 27 2.26 -12.38 10.77
CA PHE A 27 3.20 -13.22 10.04
C PHE A 27 2.97 -14.70 10.38
N GLU A 28 3.03 -15.05 11.67
CA GLU A 28 2.85 -16.43 12.14
C GLU A 28 1.49 -17.03 11.76
N LYS A 29 0.44 -16.21 11.70
CA LYS A 29 -0.91 -16.64 11.28
C LYS A 29 -1.01 -16.90 9.78
N ASN A 30 -0.22 -16.21 8.96
CA ASN A 30 -0.34 -16.21 7.50
C ASN A 30 0.88 -16.83 6.79
N MET A 31 1.48 -17.87 7.37
CA MET A 31 2.64 -18.57 6.82
C MET A 31 2.48 -19.06 5.38
N ASN A 32 1.25 -19.18 4.88
CA ASN A 32 0.98 -19.48 3.47
C ASN A 32 1.45 -18.38 2.50
N ARG A 33 1.72 -17.15 2.99
CA ARG A 33 2.21 -16.02 2.20
C ARG A 33 3.74 -16.02 2.05
N HIS A 34 4.45 -16.63 2.99
CA HIS A 34 5.90 -16.53 3.13
C HIS A 34 6.50 -17.85 3.63
N GLN A 35 6.24 -18.94 2.89
CA GLN A 35 6.76 -20.26 3.25
C GLN A 35 8.29 -20.25 3.30
N GLY A 36 8.84 -20.78 4.39
CA GLY A 36 10.29 -20.87 4.60
C GLY A 36 10.95 -19.60 5.14
N LEU A 37 10.22 -18.49 5.30
CA LEU A 37 10.75 -17.31 5.98
C LEU A 37 10.55 -17.44 7.49
N GLU A 38 11.51 -16.93 8.26
CA GLU A 38 11.46 -16.91 9.72
C GLU A 38 11.27 -15.49 10.23
N TRP A 39 10.33 -15.30 11.15
CA TRP A 39 10.05 -13.99 11.74
C TRP A 39 11.29 -13.35 12.39
N ALA A 40 12.18 -14.14 12.98
CA ALA A 40 13.41 -13.64 13.61
C ALA A 40 14.30 -12.85 12.63
N ASN A 41 14.35 -13.26 11.37
CA ASN A 41 15.14 -12.59 10.33
C ASN A 41 14.46 -11.29 9.86
N VAL A 42 13.13 -11.32 9.73
CA VAL A 42 12.31 -10.13 9.41
C VAL A 42 12.45 -9.09 10.53
N LEU A 43 12.31 -9.51 11.78
CA LEU A 43 12.47 -8.65 12.95
C LEU A 43 13.85 -8.01 12.98
N THR A 44 14.91 -8.79 12.78
CA THR A 44 16.29 -8.28 12.75
C THR A 44 16.44 -7.19 11.67
N LYS A 45 15.86 -7.38 10.48
CA LYS A 45 15.88 -6.38 9.40
C LYS A 45 15.11 -5.10 9.77
N LEU A 46 13.93 -5.25 10.38
CA LEU A 46 13.11 -4.12 10.85
C LEU A 46 13.80 -3.31 11.94
N GLU A 47 14.47 -3.98 12.89
CA GLU A 47 15.20 -3.31 13.97
C GLU A 47 16.44 -2.56 13.49
N ALA A 48 17.08 -3.06 12.41
CA ALA A 48 18.18 -2.39 11.74
C ALA A 48 17.73 -1.18 10.89
N GLN A 49 16.44 -1.05 10.57
CA GLN A 49 15.85 0.03 9.76
C GLN A 49 14.67 0.70 10.46
N PRO A 50 14.93 1.47 11.54
CA PRO A 50 13.88 2.11 12.32
C PRO A 50 13.06 3.13 11.51
N ASP A 51 13.60 3.66 10.42
CA ASP A 51 12.92 4.54 9.46
C ASP A 51 11.78 3.83 8.71
N LYS A 52 11.84 2.51 8.56
CA LYS A 52 10.78 1.70 7.92
C LYS A 52 9.60 1.39 8.82
N LEU A 53 9.75 1.58 10.14
CA LEU A 53 8.69 1.33 11.11
C LEU A 53 7.55 2.35 10.99
N TRP A 54 7.87 3.61 10.65
CA TRP A 54 6.83 4.63 10.45
C TRP A 54 5.89 4.30 9.27
N PRO A 55 6.40 3.98 8.06
CA PRO A 55 5.56 3.50 6.97
C PRO A 55 4.68 2.29 7.34
N LEU A 56 5.24 1.29 8.02
CA LEU A 56 4.47 0.12 8.46
C LEU A 56 3.38 0.48 9.48
N HIS A 57 3.68 1.38 10.42
CA HIS A 57 2.69 1.92 11.34
C HIS A 57 1.57 2.64 10.59
N GLU A 58 1.87 3.45 9.58
CA GLU A 58 0.86 4.14 8.79
C GLU A 58 0.02 3.18 7.95
N MET A 59 0.63 2.14 7.37
CA MET A 59 -0.09 1.06 6.70
C MET A 59 -1.07 0.39 7.68
N GLU A 60 -0.64 0.04 8.89
CA GLU A 60 -1.48 -0.54 9.94
C GLU A 60 -2.62 0.40 10.34
N ARG A 61 -2.30 1.65 10.71
CA ARG A 61 -3.24 2.68 11.19
C ARG A 61 -4.36 2.96 10.20
N THR A 62 -4.06 2.85 8.90
CA THR A 62 -5.05 3.09 7.82
C THR A 62 -5.85 1.85 7.41
N GLY A 63 -5.65 0.72 8.10
CA GLY A 63 -6.35 -0.55 7.86
C GLY A 63 -5.74 -1.39 6.73
N GLY A 64 -4.43 -1.26 6.54
CA GLY A 64 -3.65 -1.97 5.54
C GLY A 64 -3.41 -3.44 5.86
N GLU A 65 -3.28 -3.76 7.14
CA GLU A 65 -2.81 -5.05 7.63
C GLU A 65 -1.52 -5.48 6.87
N PRO A 66 -0.44 -4.67 6.90
CA PRO A 66 0.80 -4.98 6.21
C PRO A 66 1.36 -6.33 6.67
N ASP A 67 1.82 -7.12 5.71
CA ASP A 67 2.40 -8.44 5.94
C ASP A 67 3.47 -8.75 4.89
N VAL A 68 4.38 -9.68 5.23
CA VAL A 68 5.43 -10.13 4.31
C VAL A 68 4.83 -11.03 3.24
N VAL A 69 5.11 -10.69 1.99
CA VAL A 69 4.65 -11.43 0.80
C VAL A 69 5.81 -11.97 -0.04
N GLY A 70 7.05 -11.61 0.29
CA GLY A 70 8.21 -12.06 -0.45
C GLY A 70 9.52 -11.61 0.19
N HIS A 71 10.60 -12.22 -0.29
CA HIS A 71 11.97 -11.88 0.05
C HIS A 71 12.75 -11.82 -1.27
N ASP A 72 13.43 -10.70 -1.48
CA ASP A 72 14.29 -10.46 -2.63
C ASP A 72 15.69 -10.95 -2.29
N GLU A 73 16.08 -12.11 -2.81
CA GLU A 73 17.37 -12.73 -2.47
C GLU A 73 18.57 -11.93 -3.00
N GLU A 74 18.39 -11.11 -4.03
CA GLU A 74 19.45 -10.29 -4.60
C GLU A 74 19.79 -9.11 -3.69
N THR A 75 18.77 -8.46 -3.14
CA THR A 75 18.93 -7.29 -2.27
C THR A 75 18.91 -7.62 -0.78
N GLY A 76 18.42 -8.82 -0.41
CA GLY A 76 18.16 -9.24 0.96
C GLY A 76 17.04 -8.45 1.63
N GLU A 77 16.11 -7.89 0.86
CA GLU A 77 14.97 -7.10 1.35
C GLU A 77 13.72 -7.97 1.48
N TYR A 78 12.95 -7.74 2.53
CA TYR A 78 11.60 -8.24 2.68
C TYR A 78 10.60 -7.29 2.05
N ILE A 79 9.62 -7.86 1.35
CA ILE A 79 8.58 -7.12 0.65
C ILE A 79 7.30 -7.20 1.46
N PHE A 80 6.80 -6.05 1.88
CA PHE A 80 5.53 -5.88 2.57
C PHE A 80 4.48 -5.31 1.64
N TYR A 81 3.28 -5.90 1.60
CA TYR A 81 2.08 -5.33 0.99
C TYR A 81 0.96 -5.17 2.02
N ASP A 82 -0.01 -4.31 1.74
CA ASP A 82 -1.30 -4.33 2.42
C ASP A 82 -2.05 -5.63 2.12
N CYS A 83 -2.26 -6.44 3.16
CA CYS A 83 -2.91 -7.74 3.04
C CYS A 83 -4.31 -7.77 3.67
N SER A 84 -4.93 -6.61 3.92
CA SER A 84 -6.35 -6.54 4.32
C SER A 84 -7.26 -7.00 3.18
N ALA A 85 -8.40 -7.63 3.51
CA ALA A 85 -9.26 -8.30 2.52
C ALA A 85 -9.80 -7.35 1.42
N GLU A 86 -10.05 -6.09 1.76
CA GLU A 86 -10.54 -5.06 0.85
C GLU A 86 -9.65 -3.82 0.98
N SER A 87 -9.57 -3.00 -0.06
CA SER A 87 -8.73 -1.80 -0.12
C SER A 87 -8.82 -1.02 1.21
N PRO A 88 -7.71 -0.60 1.82
CA PRO A 88 -7.69 -0.06 3.19
C PRO A 88 -8.69 1.10 3.39
N LYS A 89 -9.58 0.98 4.39
CA LYS A 89 -10.72 1.92 4.57
C LYS A 89 -10.26 3.36 4.76
N GLY A 90 -9.14 3.59 5.45
CA GLY A 90 -8.57 4.92 5.68
C GLY A 90 -7.97 5.57 4.43
N ARG A 91 -7.97 4.88 3.29
CA ARG A 91 -7.34 5.30 2.02
C ARG A 91 -8.30 5.25 0.83
N ARG A 92 -9.61 5.19 1.08
CA ARG A 92 -10.64 5.18 0.03
C ARG A 92 -11.16 6.57 -0.30
N SER A 93 -11.94 6.68 -1.37
CA SER A 93 -12.59 7.93 -1.80
C SER A 93 -11.61 9.01 -2.22
N VAL A 94 -10.48 8.60 -2.82
CA VAL A 94 -9.43 9.51 -3.30
C VAL A 94 -9.25 9.39 -4.81
N CYS A 95 -8.97 10.52 -5.44
CA CYS A 95 -8.52 10.56 -6.84
C CYS A 95 -7.06 10.11 -6.95
N TYR A 96 -6.55 9.99 -8.17
CA TYR A 96 -5.25 9.38 -8.40
C TYR A 96 -4.08 10.26 -7.89
N ASP A 97 -3.95 11.50 -8.37
CA ASP A 97 -2.84 12.39 -8.04
C ASP A 97 -3.24 13.86 -7.80
N ARG A 98 -2.23 14.73 -7.60
CA ARG A 98 -2.41 16.15 -7.32
C ARG A 98 -3.08 16.90 -8.48
N GLU A 99 -2.62 16.69 -9.70
CA GLU A 99 -3.20 17.35 -10.87
C GLU A 99 -4.67 16.95 -11.06
N ALA A 100 -4.99 15.67 -10.84
CA ALA A 100 -6.37 15.16 -10.79
C ALA A 100 -7.21 15.84 -9.70
N LEU A 101 -6.67 16.00 -8.49
CA LEU A 101 -7.33 16.70 -7.38
C LEU A 101 -7.62 18.17 -7.70
N GLU A 102 -6.67 18.85 -8.35
CA GLU A 102 -6.77 20.27 -8.69
C GLU A 102 -7.72 20.55 -9.86
N SER A 103 -7.84 19.61 -10.80
CA SER A 103 -8.74 19.71 -11.96
C SER A 103 -10.23 19.77 -11.58
N ARG A 104 -10.59 19.22 -10.41
CA ARG A 104 -11.97 19.22 -9.90
C ARG A 104 -12.37 20.63 -9.47
N LYS A 105 -13.58 21.06 -9.82
CA LYS A 105 -14.15 22.33 -9.33
C LYS A 105 -15.05 22.12 -8.12
N GLU A 106 -15.82 21.03 -8.13
CA GLU A 106 -16.80 20.68 -7.12
C GLU A 106 -16.55 19.26 -6.61
N HIS A 107 -16.97 18.99 -5.37
CA HIS A 107 -16.79 17.71 -4.70
C HIS A 107 -15.34 17.20 -4.77
N LYS A 108 -14.39 18.03 -4.33
CA LYS A 108 -12.99 17.58 -4.23
C LYS A 108 -12.87 16.50 -3.15
N PRO A 109 -12.23 15.36 -3.42
CA PRO A 109 -11.92 14.41 -2.37
C PRO A 109 -10.93 15.05 -1.38
N HIS A 110 -10.85 14.50 -0.17
CA HIS A 110 -9.96 15.04 0.86
C HIS A 110 -8.48 14.98 0.46
N ASN A 111 -8.10 13.98 -0.33
CA ASN A 111 -6.72 13.76 -0.76
C ASN A 111 -6.66 12.96 -2.08
N ASN A 112 -5.45 12.64 -2.53
CA ASN A 112 -5.16 11.77 -3.68
C ASN A 112 -4.25 10.60 -3.28
N ALA A 113 -4.28 9.51 -4.07
CA ALA A 113 -3.59 8.28 -3.74
C ALA A 113 -2.06 8.43 -3.72
N ILE A 114 -1.48 9.15 -4.70
CA ILE A 114 -0.03 9.34 -4.82
C ILE A 114 0.54 10.10 -3.63
N GLU A 115 -0.07 11.22 -3.24
CA GLU A 115 0.44 12.02 -2.11
C GLU A 115 0.20 11.34 -0.77
N MET A 116 -0.91 10.62 -0.60
CA MET A 116 -1.11 9.81 0.60
C MET A 116 -0.01 8.76 0.74
N ALA A 117 0.30 8.02 -0.33
CA ALA A 117 1.35 7.02 -0.31
C ALA A 117 2.73 7.64 -0.03
N ALA A 118 3.05 8.76 -0.67
CA ALA A 118 4.30 9.50 -0.44
C ALA A 118 4.42 9.99 1.01
N ALA A 119 3.35 10.55 1.59
CA ALA A 119 3.33 11.01 2.98
C ALA A 119 3.48 9.85 3.99
N MET A 120 3.02 8.65 3.63
CA MET A 120 3.21 7.42 4.41
C MET A 120 4.59 6.79 4.19
N GLY A 121 5.37 7.21 3.18
CA GLY A 121 6.65 6.59 2.83
C GLY A 121 6.50 5.21 2.18
N ILE A 122 5.42 4.99 1.43
CA ILE A 122 5.14 3.73 0.72
C ILE A 122 4.86 3.98 -0.77
N ASP A 123 4.99 2.92 -1.56
CA ASP A 123 4.67 2.92 -2.98
C ASP A 123 3.28 2.33 -3.23
N LEU A 124 2.55 2.83 -4.23
CA LEU A 124 1.40 2.09 -4.78
C LEU A 124 1.89 0.77 -5.40
N LEU A 125 1.08 -0.29 -5.31
CA LEU A 125 1.34 -1.50 -6.08
C LEU A 125 1.34 -1.21 -7.59
N THR A 126 2.22 -1.86 -8.34
CA THR A 126 2.07 -2.01 -9.79
C THR A 126 0.98 -3.03 -10.11
N GLU A 127 0.51 -3.07 -11.36
CA GLU A 127 -0.42 -4.13 -11.79
C GLU A 127 0.15 -5.53 -11.56
N ALA A 128 1.45 -5.73 -11.86
CA ALA A 128 2.12 -7.00 -11.66
C ALA A 128 2.15 -7.41 -10.17
N GLN A 129 2.49 -6.48 -9.28
CA GLN A 129 2.49 -6.72 -7.83
C GLN A 129 1.07 -6.99 -7.31
N TYR A 130 0.07 -6.29 -7.82
CA TYR A 130 -1.33 -6.53 -7.49
C TYR A 130 -1.77 -7.94 -7.89
N ARG A 131 -1.39 -8.40 -9.10
CA ARG A 131 -1.66 -9.77 -9.57
C ARG A 131 -0.93 -10.82 -8.74
N GLU A 132 0.32 -10.54 -8.35
CA GLU A 132 1.10 -11.43 -7.48
C GLU A 132 0.43 -11.61 -6.12
N MET A 133 0.04 -10.50 -5.49
CA MET A 133 -0.65 -10.50 -4.20
C MET A 133 -1.88 -11.43 -4.22
N GLN A 134 -2.62 -11.48 -5.34
CA GLN A 134 -3.83 -12.29 -5.49
C GLN A 134 -3.59 -13.81 -5.54
N LYS A 135 -2.33 -14.26 -5.64
CA LYS A 135 -1.95 -15.66 -5.46
C LYS A 135 -1.93 -16.08 -3.98
N HIS A 136 -1.72 -15.13 -3.08
CA HIS A 136 -1.62 -15.38 -1.63
C HIS A 136 -2.95 -15.20 -0.89
N GLY A 137 -4.00 -14.74 -1.58
CA GLY A 137 -5.31 -14.51 -1.00
C GLY A 137 -6.29 -13.91 -2.01
N LYS A 138 -7.55 -13.76 -1.60
CA LYS A 138 -8.59 -13.12 -2.40
C LYS A 138 -8.81 -11.71 -1.87
N TYR A 139 -8.37 -10.72 -2.62
CA TYR A 139 -8.42 -9.31 -2.21
C TYR A 139 -9.32 -8.49 -3.14
N ASP A 140 -9.89 -7.42 -2.60
CA ASP A 140 -10.74 -6.46 -3.32
C ASP A 140 -11.93 -7.12 -4.04
N LEU A 141 -12.65 -7.99 -3.34
CA LEU A 141 -13.86 -8.64 -3.86
C LEU A 141 -15.08 -7.71 -3.88
N LYS A 142 -15.01 -6.60 -3.15
CA LYS A 142 -16.07 -5.58 -3.03
C LYS A 142 -15.55 -4.17 -3.30
N THR A 143 -14.24 -3.98 -3.27
CA THR A 143 -13.58 -2.72 -3.57
C THR A 143 -12.75 -2.80 -4.85
N SER A 144 -12.04 -1.72 -5.14
CA SER A 144 -11.02 -1.63 -6.18
C SER A 144 -9.84 -0.78 -5.68
N SER A 145 -8.66 -1.00 -6.21
CA SER A 145 -7.45 -0.30 -5.79
C SER A 145 -6.77 0.37 -6.98
N TRP A 146 -6.45 1.67 -6.86
CA TRP A 146 -5.50 2.32 -7.75
C TRP A 146 -4.17 1.56 -7.72
N VAL A 147 -3.58 1.41 -8.90
CA VAL A 147 -2.22 0.86 -9.08
C VAL A 147 -1.37 1.91 -9.79
N LYS A 148 -0.04 1.76 -9.78
CA LYS A 148 0.87 2.67 -10.49
C LYS A 148 0.46 2.77 -11.95
N THR A 149 0.02 3.96 -12.35
CA THR A 149 -0.44 4.25 -13.71
C THR A 149 0.77 4.53 -14.60
N PRO A 150 0.87 3.88 -15.78
CA PRO A 150 1.88 4.21 -16.78
C PRO A 150 1.82 5.68 -17.20
N GLU A 151 2.97 6.33 -17.34
CA GLU A 151 3.06 7.74 -17.73
C GLU A 151 2.32 8.03 -19.05
N SER A 152 2.37 7.10 -20.01
CA SER A 152 1.67 7.24 -21.29
C SER A 152 0.15 7.30 -21.16
N ILE A 153 -0.44 6.59 -20.19
CA ILE A 153 -1.88 6.68 -19.88
C ILE A 153 -2.16 7.97 -19.11
N ARG A 154 -1.28 8.31 -18.16
CA ARG A 154 -1.48 9.49 -17.31
C ARG A 154 -1.38 10.80 -18.09
N ALA A 155 -0.49 10.88 -19.07
CA ALA A 155 -0.36 12.03 -19.97
C ALA A 155 -1.62 12.31 -20.80
N LEU A 156 -2.49 11.30 -20.95
CA LEU A 156 -3.80 11.40 -21.62
C LEU A 156 -4.96 11.64 -20.64
N GLY A 157 -4.66 11.90 -19.36
CA GLY A 157 -5.64 12.16 -18.30
C GLY A 157 -6.19 10.91 -17.60
N GLY A 158 -5.73 9.71 -17.98
CA GLY A 158 -6.21 8.45 -17.42
C GLY A 158 -5.47 8.01 -16.16
N ALA A 159 -6.10 7.13 -15.38
CA ALA A 159 -5.48 6.34 -14.32
C ALA A 159 -6.04 4.92 -14.30
N VAL A 160 -5.22 3.94 -13.89
CA VAL A 160 -5.59 2.51 -13.87
C VAL A 160 -5.78 1.98 -12.46
N PHE A 161 -6.73 1.06 -12.33
CA PHE A 161 -7.07 0.40 -11.07
C PHE A 161 -7.43 -1.06 -11.31
N CYS A 162 -7.34 -1.87 -10.26
CA CYS A 162 -7.67 -3.29 -10.31
C CYS A 162 -8.74 -3.68 -9.28
N ASP A 163 -9.46 -4.75 -9.56
CA ASP A 163 -10.25 -5.51 -8.60
C ASP A 163 -10.21 -7.02 -8.92
N ARG A 164 -10.88 -7.83 -8.09
CA ARG A 164 -11.08 -9.26 -8.37
C ARG A 164 -12.57 -9.59 -8.45
N ARG A 165 -13.01 -10.06 -9.61
CA ARG A 165 -14.38 -10.54 -9.85
C ARG A 165 -14.32 -11.88 -10.57
N TYR A 166 -15.27 -12.78 -10.27
CA TYR A 166 -15.31 -14.10 -10.91
C TYR A 166 -13.96 -14.85 -10.84
N ASP A 167 -13.31 -14.75 -9.67
CA ASP A 167 -11.97 -15.29 -9.42
C ASP A 167 -10.86 -14.80 -10.37
N THR A 168 -11.09 -13.69 -11.07
CA THR A 168 -10.20 -13.11 -12.07
C THR A 168 -9.82 -11.69 -11.68
N VAL A 169 -8.54 -11.35 -11.85
CA VAL A 169 -8.05 -9.98 -11.66
C VAL A 169 -8.30 -9.18 -12.92
N PHE A 170 -9.13 -8.14 -12.81
CA PHE A 170 -9.40 -7.20 -13.89
C PHE A 170 -8.62 -5.91 -13.66
N MET A 171 -8.09 -5.35 -14.75
CA MET A 171 -7.57 -4.00 -14.79
C MET A 171 -8.52 -3.13 -15.60
N TYR A 172 -8.79 -1.95 -15.08
CA TYR A 172 -9.66 -0.96 -15.69
C TYR A 172 -8.95 0.40 -15.74
N HIS A 173 -9.61 1.37 -16.38
CA HIS A 173 -9.16 2.75 -16.44
C HIS A 173 -10.34 3.67 -16.19
N ASN A 174 -10.07 4.84 -15.63
CA ASN A 174 -10.97 6.00 -15.54
C ASN A 174 -10.13 7.27 -15.77
N GLY A 175 -10.77 8.44 -15.81
CA GLY A 175 -10.05 9.71 -15.59
C GLY A 175 -9.38 9.73 -14.22
N ALA A 176 -8.17 10.30 -14.14
CA ALA A 176 -7.37 10.34 -12.91
C ALA A 176 -8.09 11.08 -11.75
N GLU A 177 -8.97 12.02 -12.08
CA GLU A 177 -9.81 12.78 -11.16
C GLU A 177 -10.99 11.98 -10.59
N SER A 178 -11.32 10.83 -11.16
CA SER A 178 -12.39 9.96 -10.66
C SER A 178 -12.10 9.47 -9.24
N TYR A 179 -13.11 9.34 -8.40
CA TYR A 179 -12.99 8.68 -7.10
C TYR A 179 -14.33 8.06 -6.70
N TYR A 180 -14.28 6.97 -5.94
CA TYR A 180 -15.45 6.21 -5.51
C TYR A 180 -15.28 5.76 -4.06
N GLY A 181 -16.39 5.64 -3.33
CA GLY A 181 -16.38 5.17 -1.93
C GLY A 181 -15.74 3.79 -1.73
N ALA A 182 -15.84 2.94 -2.75
CA ALA A 182 -15.25 1.61 -2.77
C ALA A 182 -13.89 1.54 -3.49
N ARG A 183 -13.25 2.68 -3.79
CA ARG A 183 -11.91 2.72 -4.40
C ARG A 183 -10.90 3.33 -3.47
N GLY A 184 -9.80 2.63 -3.24
CA GLY A 184 -8.63 3.13 -2.50
C GLY A 184 -7.33 2.80 -3.23
N PHE A 185 -6.26 2.53 -2.48
CA PHE A 185 -5.02 1.99 -3.02
C PHE A 185 -4.36 1.06 -1.99
N ARG A 186 -3.53 0.14 -2.49
CA ARG A 186 -2.68 -0.72 -1.66
C ARG A 186 -1.23 -0.26 -1.78
N GLY A 187 -0.53 -0.34 -0.67
CA GLY A 187 0.84 0.07 -0.48
C GLY A 187 1.81 -1.11 -0.55
N SER A 188 3.03 -0.79 -0.93
CA SER A 188 4.20 -1.64 -0.87
C SER A 188 5.34 -0.93 -0.16
N LEU A 189 6.11 -1.71 0.59
CA LEU A 189 7.32 -1.28 1.26
C LEU A 189 8.38 -2.39 1.17
N ARG A 190 9.61 -1.99 0.88
CA ARG A 190 10.80 -2.85 0.99
C ARG A 190 11.57 -2.49 2.25
N VAL A 191 11.93 -3.52 3.01
CA VAL A 191 12.67 -3.47 4.28
C VAL A 191 13.88 -4.37 4.17
#